data_AF-A0A9W9Y9R1-F1
#
_entry.id   AF-A0A9W9Y9R1-F1
#
_cell.length_a   1.000
_cell.length_b   1.000
_cell.length_c   1.000
_cell.angle_alpha   90.00
_cell.angle_beta   90.00
_cell.angle_gamma   90.00
#
_symmetry.space_group_name_H-M   'P 1'
#
loop_
_entity.id
_entity.type
_entity.pdbx_description
1 polymer ?
#
loop_
_entity_poly.entity_id
_entity_poly.type
_entity_poly.pdbx_seq_one_letter_code
_entity_poly.pdbx_strand_id
1 'polypeptide(L)'
;MQNITSCRGNCESSAKAATGISFYDSTCSCCKPLQYETKQITVVCEDGLEKEADFTEITTCKCGEYKCEAAPSHAGEVQLSSGGEFVDNTRKKKRRRRALSRLFALPP
;
A
#
# COMPACT_ATOMS: atom_id res chain seq x y z
N MET A 1 24.71 -8.76 -24.30
CA MET A 1 24.19 -7.95 -23.17
C MET A 1 22.72 -7.70 -23.42
N GLN A 2 21.85 -8.10 -22.49
CA GLN A 2 20.41 -7.78 -22.56
C GLN A 2 20.20 -6.40 -21.94
N ASN A 3 19.42 -5.54 -22.59
CA ASN A 3 19.11 -4.21 -22.07
C ASN A 3 18.03 -4.34 -20.99
N ILE A 4 18.34 -3.97 -19.76
CA ILE A 4 17.37 -3.96 -18.66
C ILE A 4 16.52 -2.70 -18.78
N THR A 5 15.25 -2.87 -19.13
CA THR A 5 14.25 -1.80 -19.17
C THR A 5 13.65 -1.56 -17.79
N SER A 6 13.39 -0.30 -17.43
CA SER A 6 12.72 0.04 -16.16
C SER A 6 11.84 1.27 -16.29
N CYS A 7 10.75 1.33 -15.51
CA CYS A 7 9.91 2.52 -15.39
C CYS A 7 10.38 3.37 -14.20
N ARG A 8 10.67 4.65 -14.46
CA ARG A 8 11.01 5.65 -13.45
C ARG A 8 10.37 6.97 -13.83
N GLY A 9 9.85 7.71 -12.85
CA GLY A 9 9.25 9.02 -13.08
C GLY A 9 8.31 9.44 -11.97
N ASN A 10 7.91 10.71 -12.02
CA ASN A 10 6.99 11.30 -11.07
C ASN A 10 5.58 11.28 -11.65
N CYS A 11 4.63 10.78 -10.86
CA CYS A 11 3.22 10.76 -11.20
C CYS A 11 2.43 11.66 -10.26
N GLU A 12 1.38 12.29 -10.77
CA GLU A 12 0.52 13.15 -9.98
C GLU A 12 -0.17 12.35 -8.86
N SER A 13 0.05 12.80 -7.64
CA SER A 13 -0.56 12.24 -6.44
C SER A 13 -1.00 13.41 -5.55
N SER A 14 -2.13 13.24 -4.86
CA SER A 14 -2.68 14.30 -3.99
C SER A 14 -3.32 13.71 -2.74
N ALA A 15 -3.31 14.51 -1.67
CA ALA A 15 -4.03 14.23 -0.45
C ALA A 15 -4.79 15.49 -0.02
N LYS A 16 -6.07 15.36 0.25
CA LYS A 16 -6.98 16.46 0.64
C LYS A 16 -7.61 16.13 1.98
N ALA A 17 -7.77 17.13 2.84
CA ALA A 17 -8.52 16.96 4.08
C ALA A 17 -9.98 16.60 3.76
N ALA A 18 -10.54 15.63 4.47
CA ALA A 18 -11.90 15.15 4.26
C ALA A 18 -12.67 15.09 5.58
N THR A 19 -13.96 15.40 5.54
CA THR A 19 -14.87 15.23 6.68
C THR A 19 -15.51 13.84 6.59
N GLY A 20 -15.15 12.90 7.48
CA GLY A 20 -15.70 11.54 7.42
C GLY A 20 -14.98 10.50 8.29
N ILE A 21 -15.12 9.23 7.93
CA ILE A 21 -14.48 8.08 8.62
C ILE A 21 -12.96 8.09 8.39
N SER A 22 -12.50 8.61 7.24
CA SER A 22 -11.11 8.96 6.98
C SER A 22 -10.87 10.45 7.21
N PHE A 23 -9.71 10.80 7.76
CA PHE A 23 -9.32 12.19 8.03
C PHE A 23 -8.86 12.93 6.76
N TYR A 24 -8.61 12.18 5.68
CA TYR A 24 -8.19 12.69 4.38
C TYR A 24 -8.66 11.74 3.27
N ASP A 25 -8.72 12.29 2.06
CA ASP A 25 -8.92 11.58 0.81
C ASP A 25 -7.64 11.69 -0.02
N SER A 26 -7.08 10.56 -0.43
CA SER A 26 -5.80 10.51 -1.13
C SER A 26 -5.92 9.73 -2.44
N THR A 27 -5.40 10.33 -3.50
CA THR A 27 -5.21 9.69 -4.80
C THR A 27 -3.71 9.53 -5.04
N CYS A 28 -3.23 8.29 -5.07
CA CYS A 28 -1.84 7.98 -5.36
C CYS A 28 -1.72 7.42 -6.79
N SER A 29 -0.74 7.89 -7.55
CA SER A 29 -0.37 7.31 -8.84
C SER A 29 1.11 6.93 -8.84
N CYS A 30 1.44 5.78 -9.40
CA CYS A 30 2.82 5.33 -9.54
C CYS A 30 3.15 5.08 -11.02
N CYS A 31 4.41 5.35 -11.39
CA CYS A 31 4.93 5.01 -12.72
C CYS A 31 5.12 3.49 -12.79
N LYS A 32 4.35 2.82 -13.65
CA LYS A 32 4.34 1.35 -13.77
C LYS A 32 4.34 0.90 -15.24
N PRO A 33 4.74 -0.35 -15.53
CA PRO A 33 4.67 -0.89 -16.88
C PRO A 33 3.22 -0.86 -17.40
N LEU A 34 3.04 -0.32 -18.60
CA LEU A 34 1.78 -0.39 -19.36
C LEU A 34 1.80 -1.58 -20.32
N GLN A 35 2.91 -1.74 -21.03
CA GLN A 35 3.13 -2.81 -21.99
C GLN A 35 4.50 -3.43 -21.75
N TYR A 36 4.58 -4.74 -21.97
CA TYR A 36 5.79 -5.52 -21.87
C TYR A 36 5.75 -6.66 -22.87
N GLU A 37 6.91 -7.14 -23.27
CA GLU A 37 7.12 -8.35 -24.07
C GLU A 37 7.85 -9.39 -23.23
N THR A 38 7.39 -10.64 -23.26
CA THR A 38 8.10 -11.75 -22.62
C THR A 38 8.84 -12.54 -23.70
N LYS A 39 10.14 -12.76 -23.49
CA LYS A 39 11.04 -13.48 -24.40
C LYS A 39 11.71 -14.60 -23.62
N GLN A 40 11.78 -15.78 -24.22
CA GLN A 40 12.59 -16.86 -23.65
C GLN A 40 14.07 -16.59 -23.92
N ILE A 41 14.87 -16.69 -22.86
CA ILE A 41 16.33 -16.54 -22.91
C ILE A 41 16.99 -17.78 -22.34
N THR A 42 18.15 -18.13 -22.91
CA THR A 42 19.02 -19.16 -22.35
C THR A 42 19.99 -18.51 -21.38
N VAL A 43 20.03 -19.01 -20.14
CA VAL A 43 21.01 -18.61 -19.12
C VAL A 43 21.99 -19.74 -18.89
N VAL A 44 23.28 -19.39 -18.76
CA VAL A 44 24.35 -20.32 -18.42
C VAL A 44 24.57 -20.25 -16.91
N CYS A 45 24.39 -21.38 -16.22
CA CYS A 45 24.62 -21.50 -14.79
C CYS A 45 26.14 -21.65 -14.48
N GLU A 46 26.53 -21.46 -13.21
CA GLU A 46 27.94 -21.55 -12.79
C GLU A 46 28.57 -22.93 -13.04
N ASP A 47 27.76 -23.98 -13.09
CA ASP A 47 28.14 -25.36 -13.42
C ASP A 47 28.24 -25.62 -14.94
N GLY A 48 28.04 -24.58 -15.76
CA GLY A 48 28.06 -24.65 -17.23
C GLY A 48 26.79 -25.21 -17.86
N LEU A 49 25.75 -25.51 -17.06
CA LEU A 49 24.46 -25.96 -17.59
C LEU A 49 23.65 -24.80 -18.16
N GLU A 50 23.04 -25.02 -19.32
CA GLU A 50 22.12 -24.07 -19.95
C GLU A 50 20.68 -24.33 -19.49
N LYS A 51 19.96 -23.26 -19.15
CA LYS A 51 18.54 -23.31 -18.78
C LYS A 51 17.76 -22.23 -19.51
N GLU A 52 16.51 -22.52 -19.84
CA GLU A 52 15.58 -21.52 -20.37
C GLU A 52 14.92 -20.74 -19.22
N ALA A 53 14.80 -19.43 -19.40
CA ALA A 53 14.13 -18.53 -18.47
C ALA A 53 13.31 -17.50 -19.24
N ASP A 54 12.19 -17.09 -18.66
CA ASP A 54 11.37 -16.02 -19.22
C ASP A 54 11.92 -14.66 -18.80
N PHE A 55 12.29 -13.83 -19.78
CA PHE A 55 12.71 -12.45 -19.57
C PHE A 55 11.60 -11.50 -20.01
N THR A 56 11.18 -10.62 -19.12
CA THR A 56 10.14 -9.62 -19.41
C THR A 56 10.76 -8.24 -19.66
N GLU A 57 10.60 -7.74 -20.88
CA GLU A 57 11.08 -6.44 -21.34
C GLU A 57 9.94 -5.42 -21.36
N ILE A 58 10.10 -4.31 -20.65
CA ILE A 58 9.10 -3.24 -20.56
C ILE A 58 9.25 -2.32 -21.77
N THR A 59 8.19 -2.20 -22.57
CA THR A 59 8.19 -1.35 -23.77
C THR A 59 7.62 0.03 -23.51
N THR A 60 6.61 0.13 -22.64
CA THR A 60 5.94 1.41 -22.34
C THR A 60 5.59 1.51 -20.86
N CYS A 61 5.76 2.70 -20.29
CA CYS A 61 5.37 3.03 -18.92
C CYS A 61 4.16 3.97 -18.90
N LYS A 62 3.37 3.92 -17.83
CA LYS A 62 2.33 4.92 -17.56
C LYS A 62 2.21 5.24 -16.08
N CYS A 63 1.66 6.40 -15.77
CA CYS A 63 1.09 6.65 -14.46
C CYS A 63 -0.21 5.85 -14.34
N GLY A 64 -0.33 5.05 -13.29
CA GLY A 64 -1.58 4.39 -12.97
C GLY A 64 -1.90 4.56 -11.49
N GLU A 65 -3.19 4.73 -11.22
CA GLU A 65 -3.69 4.84 -9.87
C GLU A 65 -3.32 3.59 -9.07
N TYR A 66 -2.94 3.82 -7.82
CA TYR A 66 -2.60 2.83 -6.83
C TYR A 66 -3.29 3.21 -5.54
N LYS A 67 -3.99 2.27 -4.90
CA LYS A 67 -4.54 2.52 -3.57
C LYS A 67 -3.39 2.43 -2.58
N CYS A 68 -3.03 3.56 -1.98
CA CYS A 68 -2.21 3.60 -0.79
C CYS A 68 -3.03 2.98 0.37
N GLU A 69 -3.15 1.66 0.40
CA GLU A 69 -3.76 0.97 1.53
C GLU A 69 -2.80 1.05 2.71
N ALA A 70 -3.31 1.45 3.88
CA ALA A 70 -2.62 1.25 5.16
C ALA A 70 -2.58 -0.26 5.51
N ALA A 71 -1.96 -1.06 4.63
CA ALA A 71 -1.64 -2.44 4.86
C ALA A 71 -0.40 -2.51 5.80
N PRO A 72 -0.05 -3.67 6.37
CA PRO A 72 1.09 -3.78 7.30
C PRO A 72 2.45 -3.33 6.73
N SER A 73 2.57 -3.03 5.43
CA SER A 73 3.75 -2.37 4.84
C SER A 73 3.93 -0.90 5.24
N HIS A 74 2.89 -0.24 5.78
CA HIS A 74 2.94 1.08 6.40
C HIS A 74 2.81 0.99 7.94
N ALA A 75 3.10 -0.18 8.53
CA ALA A 75 3.20 -0.36 9.98
C ALA A 75 4.38 0.45 10.52
N GLY A 76 4.16 1.74 10.74
CA GLY A 76 5.19 2.69 11.14
C GLY A 76 5.00 4.11 10.59
N GLU A 77 4.07 4.33 9.66
CA GLU A 77 3.72 5.69 9.26
C GLU A 77 2.88 6.35 10.35
N VAL A 78 3.54 7.22 11.12
CA VAL A 78 2.91 7.95 12.21
C VAL A 78 2.63 9.37 11.77
N GLN A 79 1.37 9.78 11.88
CA GLN A 79 0.97 11.16 11.58
C GLN A 79 1.26 12.03 12.78
N LEU A 80 2.00 13.13 12.57
CA LEU A 80 2.29 14.09 13.61
C LEU A 80 1.23 15.19 13.60
N SER A 81 0.54 15.38 14.71
CA SER A 81 -0.32 16.54 14.95
C SER A 81 0.55 17.81 15.05
N SER A 82 -0.05 18.98 14.79
CA SER A 82 0.61 20.27 14.96
C SER A 82 1.11 20.53 16.39
N GLY A 83 0.60 19.79 17.38
CA GLY A 83 1.08 19.79 18.77
C GLY A 83 2.21 18.81 19.08
N GLY A 84 2.75 18.09 18.08
CA GLY A 84 3.79 17.08 18.27
C GLY A 84 3.29 15.71 18.75
N GLU A 85 1.97 15.54 18.88
CA GLU A 85 1.36 14.26 19.26
C GLU A 85 1.17 13.35 18.04
N PHE A 86 1.52 12.07 18.20
CA PHE A 86 1.27 11.05 17.19
C PHE A 86 -0.22 10.67 17.15
N VAL A 87 -0.85 10.77 15.98
CA VAL A 87 -2.27 10.47 15.79
C VAL A 87 -2.43 9.01 15.36
N ASP A 88 -2.96 8.17 16.27
CA ASP A 88 -3.43 6.83 15.94
C ASP A 88 -4.82 6.91 15.31
N ASN A 89 -4.87 6.76 13.98
CA ASN A 89 -6.11 6.76 13.21
C ASN A 89 -6.91 5.46 13.35
N THR A 90 -6.40 4.44 14.07
CA THR A 90 -7.14 3.21 14.34
C THR A 90 -8.14 3.44 15.48
N ARG A 91 -9.17 4.25 15.24
CA ARG A 91 -10.32 4.36 16.16
C ARG A 91 -11.08 3.03 16.20
N LYS A 92 -10.58 2.05 16.96
CA LYS A 92 -11.35 0.89 17.39
C LYS A 92 -12.49 1.41 18.25
N LYS A 93 -13.73 1.37 17.73
CA LYS A 93 -14.94 1.70 18.48
C LYS A 93 -14.92 0.94 19.81
N LYS A 94 -14.60 1.60 20.92
CA LYS A 94 -14.78 1.06 22.26
C LYS A 94 -16.28 0.84 22.46
N ARG A 95 -16.75 -0.40 22.28
CA ARG A 95 -18.09 -0.83 22.71
C ARG A 95 -18.16 -0.60 24.23
N ARG A 96 -18.77 0.51 24.66
CA ARG A 96 -19.16 0.71 26.06
C ARG A 96 -20.18 -0.37 26.41
N ARG A 97 -19.75 -1.45 27.06
CA ARG A 97 -20.67 -2.39 27.70
C ARG A 97 -21.32 -1.63 28.86
N ARG A 98 -22.59 -1.23 28.72
CA ARG A 98 -23.37 -0.75 29.87
C ARG A 98 -23.60 -1.96 30.78
N ALA A 99 -23.07 -1.90 32.01
CA ALA A 99 -23.33 -2.93 33.01
C ALA A 99 -24.80 -2.80 33.47
N LEU A 100 -25.68 -3.65 32.96
CA LEU A 100 -27.07 -3.81 33.46
C LEU A 100 -27.09 -4.73 34.70
N SER A 101 -26.32 -4.40 35.73
CA SER A 101 -26.25 -5.25 36.94
C SER A 101 -26.61 -4.53 38.25
N ARG A 102 -27.35 -3.41 38.19
CA ARG A 102 -27.76 -2.68 39.41
C ARG A 102 -29.27 -2.43 39.56
N LEU A 103 -30.13 -3.05 38.74
CA LEU A 103 -31.59 -2.83 38.83
C LEU A 103 -32.39 -3.96 39.52
N PHE A 104 -31.75 -5.06 39.95
CA PHE A 104 -32.44 -6.18 40.61
C PHE A 104 -31.72 -6.62 41.88
N ALA A 105 -31.57 -5.71 42.84
CA ALA A 105 -31.19 -6.05 44.20
C ALA A 105 -32.14 -5.35 45.18
N LEU A 106 -33.31 -5.93 45.39
CA LEU A 106 -34.08 -5.76 46.62
C LEU A 106 -34.41 -7.17 47.14
N PRO A 107 -34.02 -7.52 48.39
CA PRO A 107 -34.38 -8.79 49.03
C PRO A 107 -35.85 -8.74 49.52
N PRO A 108 -36.44 -9.88 49.95
CA PRO A 108 -37.89 -10.11 49.97
C PRO A 108 -38.66 -9.29 51.01
#